data_AF-A0A160IP13-F1
#
_entry.id   AF-A0A160IP13-F1
#
_cell.length_a   1.000
_cell.length_b   1.000
_cell.length_c   1.000
_cell.angle_alpha   90.00
_cell.angle_beta   90.00
_cell.angle_gamma   90.00
#
_symmetry.space_group_name_H-M   'P 1'
#
loop_
_entity.id
_entity.type
_entity.pdbx_description
1 polymer ?
#
loop_
_entity_poly.entity_id
_entity_poly.type
_entity_poly.pdbx_seq_one_letter_code
_entity_poly.pdbx_strand_id
1 'polypeptide(L)'
;MKGNNKVLIIYLIILNVAAYYVMKRDKLSAKKGEWRTPEARLWLIAIIGGAPGMWLAMKKLRHKTKHPSFRYGLPLLSMFITVLAGWFI
;
A
#
# COMPACT_ATOMS: atom_id res chain seq x y z
N MET A 1 -19.51 -14.35 -17.77
CA MET A 1 -18.91 -13.26 -16.96
C MET A 1 -17.44 -13.56 -16.59
N LYS A 2 -16.52 -13.75 -17.55
CA LYS A 2 -15.09 -14.07 -17.30
C LYS A 2 -14.10 -12.92 -17.62
N GLY A 3 -14.60 -11.74 -18.01
CA GLY A 3 -13.78 -10.60 -18.44
C GLY A 3 -13.30 -9.68 -17.31
N ASN A 4 -14.00 -9.64 -16.17
CA ASN A 4 -13.79 -8.63 -15.14
C ASN A 4 -12.52 -8.89 -14.30
N ASN A 5 -12.15 -10.16 -14.13
CA ASN A 5 -11.08 -10.57 -13.22
C ASN A 5 -9.72 -10.08 -13.73
N LYS A 6 -9.51 -10.04 -15.05
CA LYS A 6 -8.27 -9.49 -15.65
C LYS A 6 -8.13 -7.99 -15.40
N VAL A 7 -9.22 -7.23 -15.54
CA VAL A 7 -9.23 -5.79 -15.27
C VAL A 7 -8.96 -5.53 -13.80
N LEU A 8 -9.57 -6.31 -12.91
CA LEU A 8 -9.35 -6.22 -11.46
C LEU A 8 -7.88 -6.49 -11.09
N ILE A 9 -7.27 -7.53 -11.66
CA ILE A 9 -5.86 -7.87 -11.42
C ILE A 9 -4.93 -6.75 -11.90
N ILE A 10 -5.16 -6.22 -13.11
CA ILE A 10 -4.36 -5.10 -13.65
C ILE A 10 -4.51 -3.86 -12.76
N TYR A 11 -5.74 -3.55 -12.34
CA TYR A 11 -6.03 -2.45 -11.42
C TYR A 11 -5.27 -2.62 -10.11
N LEU A 12 -5.34 -3.80 -9.49
CA LEU A 12 -4.61 -4.11 -8.25
C LEU A 12 -3.10 -3.97 -8.43
N ILE A 13 -2.53 -4.47 -9.54
CA ILE A 13 -1.09 -4.34 -9.81
C ILE A 13 -0.68 -2.87 -9.89
N ILE A 14 -1.40 -2.06 -10.69
CA ILE A 14 -1.11 -0.63 -10.84
C ILE A 14 -1.20 0.07 -9.49
N LEU A 15 -2.22 -0.24 -8.70
CA LEU A 15 -2.45 0.39 -7.40
C LEU A 15 -1.36 0.04 -6.38
N ASN A 16 -0.89 -1.22 -6.38
CA ASN A 16 0.23 -1.66 -5.55
C ASN A 16 1.56 -0.99 -5.95
N VAL A 17 1.81 -0.83 -7.25
CA VAL A 17 2.98 -0.10 -7.75
C VAL A 17 2.90 1.38 -7.34
N ALA A 18 1.75 2.04 -7.54
CA ALA A 18 1.53 3.41 -7.13
C ALA A 18 1.73 3.60 -5.62
N ALA A 19 1.16 2.72 -4.80
CA ALA A 19 1.32 2.71 -3.35
C ALA A 19 2.80 2.59 -2.92
N TYR A 20 3.57 1.74 -3.62
CA TYR A 20 5.01 1.62 -3.40
C TYR A 20 5.75 2.93 -3.69
N TYR A 21 5.42 3.60 -4.80
CA TYR A 21 6.05 4.87 -5.16
C TYR A 21 5.70 5.99 -4.18
N VAL A 22 4.46 6.06 -3.69
CA VAL A 22 4.07 7.05 -2.67
C VAL A 22 4.91 6.86 -1.41
N MET A 23 5.07 5.62 -0.92
CA MET A 23 5.91 5.32 0.23
C MET A 23 7.39 5.65 -0.01
N LYS A 24 7.87 5.44 -1.25
CA LYS A 24 9.24 5.83 -1.67
C LYS A 24 9.42 7.34 -1.68
N ARG A 25 8.44 8.09 -2.19
CA ARG A 25 8.45 9.56 -2.17
C ARG A 25 8.40 10.09 -0.74
N ASP A 26 7.61 9.48 0.14
CA ASP A 26 7.56 9.85 1.56
C ASP A 26 8.96 9.77 2.21
N LYS A 27 9.71 8.69 1.95
CA LYS A 27 11.10 8.57 2.41
C LYS A 27 12.03 9.63 1.81
N LEU A 28 11.85 10.00 0.54
CA LEU A 28 12.65 11.03 -0.12
C LEU A 28 12.37 12.41 0.48
N SER A 29 11.12 12.76 0.71
CA SER A 29 10.72 14.01 1.36
C SER A 29 11.24 14.07 2.80
N ALA A 30 11.20 12.95 3.54
CA ALA A 30 11.80 12.86 4.86
C ALA A 30 13.33 13.06 4.86
N LYS A 31 14.04 12.66 3.79
CA LYS A 31 15.48 12.91 3.63
C LYS A 31 15.79 14.35 3.21
N LYS A 32 14.93 14.97 2.40
CA LYS A 32 15.11 16.33 1.89
C LYS A 32 14.63 17.42 2.86
N GLY A 33 14.01 17.04 3.97
CA GLY A 33 13.39 18.00 4.91
C GLY A 33 12.13 18.66 4.35
N GLU A 34 11.54 18.09 3.30
CA GLU A 34 10.30 18.57 2.70
C GLU A 34 9.08 18.14 3.55
N TRP A 35 7.92 18.70 3.23
CA TRP A 35 6.66 18.35 3.87
C TRP A 35 6.41 16.83 3.83
N ARG A 36 6.17 16.24 5.00
CA ARG A 36 5.91 14.80 5.14
C ARG A 36 4.51 14.46 4.62
N THR A 37 4.34 13.29 4.03
CA THR A 37 3.01 12.85 3.59
C THR A 37 2.16 12.57 4.82
N PRO A 38 0.94 13.14 4.92
CA PRO A 38 0.07 12.86 6.05
C PRO A 38 -0.29 11.37 6.08
N GLU A 39 -0.27 10.78 7.27
CA GLU A 39 -0.50 9.35 7.46
C GLU A 39 -1.85 8.90 6.92
N ALA A 40 -2.87 9.77 7.01
CA ALA A 40 -4.19 9.54 6.44
C ALA A 40 -4.16 9.23 4.94
N ARG A 41 -3.27 9.86 4.16
CA ARG A 41 -3.18 9.62 2.72
C ARG A 41 -2.56 8.25 2.41
N LEU A 42 -1.60 7.81 3.24
CA LEU A 42 -1.04 6.46 3.15
C LEU A 42 -2.11 5.40 3.48
N TRP A 43 -2.89 5.63 4.54
CA TRP A 43 -4.01 4.76 4.91
C TRP A 43 -5.09 4.69 3.83
N LEU A 44 -5.48 5.80 3.23
CA LEU A 44 -6.45 5.83 2.13
C LEU A 44 -6.00 4.93 0.96
N ILE A 45 -4.75 5.06 0.52
CA ILE A 45 -4.21 4.21 -0.56
C ILE A 45 -4.16 2.74 -0.14
N ALA A 46 -3.80 2.47 1.12
CA ALA A 46 -3.80 1.11 1.65
C ALA A 46 -5.21 0.49 1.59
N ILE A 47 -6.23 1.21 2.04
CA ILE A 47 -7.64 0.77 2.09
C ILE A 47 -8.22 0.53 0.70
N ILE A 48 -7.87 1.36 -0.29
CA ILE A 48 -8.37 1.22 -1.67
C ILE A 48 -7.85 -0.06 -2.35
N GLY A 49 -6.78 -0.68 -1.84
CA GLY A 49 -6.21 -1.91 -2.41
C GLY A 49 -4.67 -1.93 -2.48
N GLY A 50 -4.02 -0.85 -2.04
CA GLY A 50 -2.57 -0.67 -2.13
C GLY A 50 -1.79 -1.18 -0.92
N ALA A 51 -2.47 -1.78 0.07
CA ALA A 51 -1.84 -2.24 1.30
C ALA A 51 -0.67 -3.22 1.07
N PRO A 52 -0.74 -4.22 0.17
CA PRO A 52 0.37 -5.14 -0.06
C PRO A 52 1.62 -4.42 -0.57
N GLY A 53 1.48 -3.54 -1.56
CA GLY A 53 2.54 -2.78 -2.19
C GLY A 53 3.13 -1.74 -1.24
N MET A 54 2.29 -1.11 -0.43
CA MET A 54 2.72 -0.19 0.62
C MET A 54 3.48 -0.91 1.74
N TRP A 55 3.02 -2.08 2.18
CA TRP A 55 3.69 -2.90 3.17
C TRP A 55 5.06 -3.39 2.67
N LEU A 56 5.14 -3.81 1.41
CA LEU A 56 6.38 -4.22 0.77
C LEU A 56 7.36 -3.04 0.65
N ALA A 57 6.86 -1.86 0.27
CA ALA A 57 7.65 -0.63 0.26
C ALA A 57 8.16 -0.25 1.65
N MET A 58 7.30 -0.33 2.66
CA MET A 58 7.63 -0.07 4.06
C MET A 58 8.77 -0.97 4.54
N LYS A 59 8.67 -2.28 4.28
CA LYS A 59 9.67 -3.27 4.67
C LYS A 59 11.00 -3.05 3.93
N LYS A 60 10.95 -2.83 2.61
CA LYS A 60 12.14 -2.62 1.77
C LYS A 60 12.86 -1.29 2.07
N LEU A 61 12.10 -0.23 2.31
CA LEU A 61 12.65 1.09 2.60
C LEU A 61 13.01 1.25 4.09
N ARG A 62 12.59 0.32 4.96
CA ARG A 62 12.71 0.39 6.42
C ARG A 62 12.25 1.74 6.97
N HIS A 63 11.22 2.31 6.34
CA HIS A 63 10.70 3.63 6.64
C HIS A 63 9.37 3.46 7.39
N LYS A 64 9.17 4.20 8.50
CA LYS A 64 7.97 4.09 9.37
C LYS A 64 7.67 2.70 9.95
N THR A 65 8.65 1.80 10.02
CA THR A 65 8.50 0.47 10.68
C THR A 65 8.38 0.55 12.21
N LYS A 66 8.71 1.69 12.82
CA LYS A 66 8.58 1.93 14.26
C LYS A 66 7.19 2.45 14.68
N HIS A 67 6.35 2.86 13.74
CA HIS A 67 4.99 3.30 14.07
C HIS A 67 4.08 2.07 14.24
N PRO A 68 3.53 1.83 15.45
CA PRO A 68 2.76 0.62 15.74
C PRO A 68 1.54 0.47 14.82
N SER A 69 0.84 1.57 14.52
CA SER A 69 -0.32 1.56 13.62
C SER A 69 0.02 1.00 12.24
N PHE A 70 1.17 1.40 11.68
CA PHE A 70 1.63 0.91 10.39
C PHE A 70 2.23 -0.49 10.47
N ARG A 71 2.93 -0.82 11.56
CA ARG A 71 3.56 -2.13 11.73
C ARG A 71 2.54 -3.26 11.80
N TYR A 72 1.42 -3.05 12.49
CA TYR A 72 0.38 -4.07 12.65
C TYR A 72 -0.77 -3.89 11.67
N GLY A 73 -1.19 -2.65 11.42
CA GLY A 73 -2.39 -2.43 10.61
C GLY A 73 -2.17 -2.63 9.12
N LEU A 74 -1.00 -2.29 8.53
CA LEU A 74 -0.73 -2.59 7.11
C LEU A 74 -0.76 -4.09 6.76
N PRO A 75 -0.08 -4.99 7.50
CA PRO A 75 -0.15 -6.42 7.20
C PRO A 75 -1.56 -6.99 7.42
N LEU A 76 -2.29 -6.53 8.44
CA LEU A 76 -3.70 -6.88 8.66
C LEU A 76 -4.57 -6.49 7.46
N LEU A 77 -4.46 -5.23 7.02
CA LEU A 77 -5.21 -4.72 5.87
C LEU A 77 -4.83 -5.45 4.58
N SER A 78 -3.52 -5.71 4.40
CA SER A 78 -3.02 -6.46 3.25
C SER A 78 -3.62 -7.85 3.20
N MET A 79 -3.62 -8.59 4.32
CA MET A 79 -4.22 -9.93 4.39
C MET A 79 -5.71 -9.87 4.04
N PHE A 80 -6.45 -8.95 4.65
CA PHE A 80 -7.88 -8.77 4.39
C PHE A 80 -8.18 -8.53 2.91
N ILE A 81 -7.46 -7.60 2.29
CA ILE A 81 -7.64 -7.25 0.87
C ILE A 81 -7.28 -8.42 -0.04
N THR A 82 -6.17 -9.13 0.24
CA THR A 82 -5.76 -10.28 -0.59
C THR A 82 -6.73 -11.46 -0.50
N VAL A 83 -7.31 -11.71 0.68
CA VAL A 83 -8.29 -12.78 0.87
C VAL A 83 -9.60 -12.42 0.16
N LEU A 84 -10.07 -11.18 0.31
CA LEU A 84 -11.26 -10.70 -0.41
C LEU A 84 -11.07 -10.71 -1.93
N ALA A 85 -9.92 -10.25 -2.41
CA ALA A 85 -9.60 -10.29 -3.84
C ALA A 85 -9.54 -11.73 -4.37
N GLY A 86 -8.94 -12.65 -3.61
CA GLY A 86 -8.90 -14.07 -3.95
C GLY A 86 -10.29 -14.73 -3.95
N TRP A 87 -11.20 -14.30 -3.08
CA TRP A 87 -12.58 -14.77 -3.06
C TRP A 87 -13.38 -14.31 -4.29
N PHE A 88 -13.02 -13.17 -4.86
CA PHE A 88 -13.75 -12.54 -5.98
C PHE A 88 -13.23 -12.94 -7.37
N ILE A 89 -12.06 -13.58 -7.45
CA ILE A 89 -11.39 -14.01 -8.69
C ILE A 89 -11.74 -15.46 -9.02
#